data_AF-A0AAP4A448-F1
#
_entry.id   AF-A0AAP4A448-F1
#
_cell.length_a   1.000
_cell.length_b   1.000
_cell.length_c   1.000
_cell.angle_alpha   90.00
_cell.angle_beta   90.00
_cell.angle_gamma   90.00
#
_symmetry.space_group_name_H-M   'P 1'
#
loop_
_entity.id
_entity.type
_entity.pdbx_description
1 polymer ?
#
loop_
_entity_poly.entity_id
_entity_poly.type
_entity_poly.pdbx_seq_one_letter_code
_entity_poly.pdbx_strand_id
1 'polypeptide(L)'
;MRTNRRNLLYASIALLPTICMFQILIELFPYTGLGRIVALPLVFILNAALIISVIHLIRKLSPLCCALILVPTILLSIWNTILFYPQEFSPSIPKQIKYSISAIQHYDDLTLADWEGYTYSPSRSGASERYVVALYKYKHRVPLDGTAYFYNDTDYHKDHPIRSLNGIPSELEPHHQFIWWLLKAYEK
;
A
#
# COMPACT_ATOMS: atom_id res chain seq x y z
N MET A 1 -26.36 -0.59 33.00
CA MET A 1 -25.63 0.57 32.41
C MET A 1 -24.12 0.36 32.28
N ARG A 2 -23.43 -0.30 33.23
CA ARG A 2 -21.95 -0.48 33.23
C ARG A 2 -21.39 -1.36 32.09
N THR A 3 -22.15 -2.35 31.63
CA THR A 3 -21.80 -3.26 30.52
C THR A 3 -21.76 -2.57 29.16
N ASN A 4 -22.65 -1.61 28.89
CA ASN A 4 -22.69 -0.90 27.60
C ASN A 4 -21.47 0.01 27.40
N ARG A 5 -20.97 0.66 28.46
CA ARG A 5 -19.77 1.52 28.37
C ARG A 5 -18.50 0.72 28.06
N ARG A 6 -18.35 -0.47 28.65
CA ARG A 6 -17.20 -1.35 28.38
C ARG A 6 -17.22 -1.88 26.95
N ASN A 7 -18.39 -2.31 26.47
CA ASN A 7 -18.52 -2.80 25.10
C ASN A 7 -18.27 -1.70 24.07
N LEU A 8 -18.72 -0.47 24.35
CA LEU A 8 -18.41 0.70 23.50
C LEU A 8 -16.90 0.95 23.46
N LEU A 9 -16.22 0.93 24.61
CA LEU A 9 -14.76 1.10 24.67
C LEU A 9 -14.03 -0.01 23.87
N TYR A 10 -14.43 -1.27 24.02
CA TYR A 10 -13.85 -2.37 23.25
C TYR A 10 -14.06 -2.21 21.75
N ALA A 11 -15.25 -1.77 21.32
CA ALA A 11 -15.52 -1.49 19.92
C ALA A 11 -14.64 -0.35 19.39
N SER A 12 -14.50 0.75 20.13
CA SER A 12 -13.63 1.86 19.77
C SER A 12 -12.17 1.44 19.63
N ILE A 13 -11.65 0.65 20.57
CA ILE A 13 -10.27 0.14 20.52
C ILE A 13 -10.09 -0.82 19.34
N ALA A 14 -11.05 -1.72 19.11
CA ALA A 14 -11.00 -2.68 18.00
C ALA A 14 -11.09 -2.01 16.62
N LEU A 15 -11.62 -0.78 16.53
CA LEU A 15 -11.67 0.00 15.30
C LEU A 15 -10.39 0.81 15.02
N LEU A 16 -9.53 1.04 16.03
CA LEU A 16 -8.28 1.79 15.83
C LEU A 16 -7.42 1.24 14.69
N PRO A 17 -7.22 -0.09 14.54
CA PRO A 17 -6.46 -0.63 13.42
C PRO A 17 -7.04 -0.27 12.05
N THR A 18 -8.36 -0.14 11.90
CA THR A 18 -8.97 0.32 10.64
C THR A 18 -8.56 1.75 10.32
N ILE A 19 -8.55 2.64 11.32
CA ILE A 19 -8.15 4.04 11.16
C ILE A 19 -6.66 4.13 10.81
N CYS A 20 -5.81 3.39 11.53
CA CYS A 20 -4.38 3.32 11.24
C CYS A 20 -4.13 2.80 9.82
N MET A 21 -4.88 1.78 9.38
CA MET A 21 -4.76 1.25 8.03
C MET A 21 -5.20 2.26 6.97
N PHE A 22 -6.21 3.09 7.21
CA PHE A 22 -6.54 4.17 6.28
C PHE A 22 -5.38 5.15 6.11
N GLN A 23 -4.71 5.55 7.20
CA GLN A 23 -3.56 6.46 7.12
C GLN A 23 -2.42 5.84 6.29
N ILE A 24 -2.06 4.59 6.60
CA ILE A 24 -1.04 3.84 5.86
C ILE A 24 -1.39 3.76 4.36
N LEU A 25 -2.63 3.42 4.03
CA LEU A 25 -3.05 3.27 2.63
C LEU A 25 -3.12 4.60 1.89
N ILE A 26 -3.51 5.69 2.57
CA ILE A 26 -3.51 7.05 1.98
C ILE A 26 -2.10 7.49 1.63
N GLU A 27 -1.13 7.22 2.50
CA GLU A 27 0.26 7.59 2.27
C GLU A 27 0.90 6.72 1.19
N LEU A 28 0.73 5.41 1.25
CA LEU A 28 1.39 4.48 0.32
C LEU A 28 0.71 4.43 -1.05
N PHE A 29 -0.62 4.56 -1.13
CA PHE A 29 -1.40 4.31 -2.35
C PHE A 29 -2.32 5.49 -2.69
N PRO A 30 -1.76 6.65 -3.08
CA PRO A 30 -2.51 7.90 -3.23
C PRO A 30 -3.51 7.93 -4.40
N TYR A 31 -3.51 6.94 -5.29
CA TYR A 31 -4.35 6.83 -6.51
C TYR A 31 -5.83 6.54 -6.27
N THR A 32 -6.40 7.14 -5.23
CA THR A 32 -7.78 6.96 -4.78
C THR A 32 -8.75 8.00 -5.31
N GLY A 33 -8.23 9.13 -5.80
CA GLY A 33 -8.99 10.25 -6.36
C GLY A 33 -10.14 10.71 -5.47
N LEU A 34 -11.32 10.92 -6.06
CA LEU A 34 -12.53 11.33 -5.33
C LEU A 34 -13.22 10.15 -4.63
N GLY A 35 -12.95 8.93 -5.07
CA GLY A 35 -13.53 7.69 -4.59
C GLY A 35 -13.30 7.46 -3.10
N ARG A 36 -12.18 7.99 -2.54
CA ARG A 36 -11.94 7.96 -1.09
C ARG A 36 -13.00 8.66 -0.26
N ILE A 37 -13.66 9.68 -0.79
CA ILE A 37 -14.69 10.46 -0.07
C ILE A 37 -15.89 9.58 0.24
N VAL A 38 -16.25 8.67 -0.66
CA VAL A 38 -17.40 7.77 -0.51
C VAL A 38 -16.97 6.41 0.07
N ALA A 39 -15.85 5.86 -0.40
CA ALA A 39 -15.44 4.51 -0.04
C ALA A 39 -14.94 4.41 1.41
N LEU A 40 -14.13 5.36 1.92
CA LEU A 40 -13.58 5.26 3.28
C LEU A 40 -14.68 5.28 4.36
N PRO A 41 -15.69 6.17 4.30
CA PRO A 41 -16.82 6.09 5.22
C PRO A 41 -17.58 4.77 5.13
N LEU A 42 -17.80 4.24 3.92
CA LEU A 42 -18.53 2.99 3.72
C LEU A 42 -17.77 1.80 4.32
N VAL A 43 -16.45 1.71 4.07
CA VAL A 43 -15.58 0.68 4.67
C VAL A 43 -15.54 0.80 6.19
N PHE A 44 -15.49 2.03 6.72
CA PHE A 44 -15.54 2.24 8.16
C PHE A 44 -16.87 1.75 8.77
N ILE A 45 -18.00 2.07 8.14
CA ILE A 45 -19.33 1.60 8.57
C ILE A 45 -19.41 0.07 8.53
N LEU A 46 -18.90 -0.56 7.47
CA LEU A 46 -18.87 -2.01 7.33
C LEU A 46 -18.04 -2.67 8.44
N ASN A 47 -16.84 -2.16 8.71
CA ASN A 47 -15.98 -2.67 9.79
C ASN A 47 -16.56 -2.41 11.18
N ALA A 48 -17.20 -1.25 11.39
CA ALA A 48 -17.89 -0.94 12.64
C ALA A 48 -19.07 -1.89 12.87
N ALA A 49 -19.88 -2.13 11.85
CA ALA A 49 -20.99 -3.09 11.92
C ALA A 49 -20.49 -4.50 12.24
N LEU A 50 -19.42 -4.95 11.59
CA LEU A 50 -18.77 -6.25 11.87
C LEU A 50 -18.32 -6.35 13.33
N ILE A 51 -17.53 -5.38 13.80
CA ILE A 51 -16.94 -5.39 15.15
C ILE A 51 -18.02 -5.31 16.23
N ILE A 52 -19.00 -4.41 16.08
CA ILE A 52 -20.09 -4.25 17.05
C ILE A 52 -20.93 -5.53 17.10
N SER A 53 -21.23 -6.14 15.96
CA SER A 53 -21.99 -7.40 15.90
C SER A 53 -21.24 -8.54 16.60
N VAL A 54 -19.94 -8.70 16.34
CA VAL A 54 -19.11 -9.70 17.01
C VAL A 54 -19.06 -9.47 18.51
N ILE A 55 -18.80 -8.23 18.96
CA ILE A 55 -18.78 -7.89 20.39
C ILE A 55 -20.13 -8.20 21.05
N HIS A 56 -21.24 -7.93 20.36
CA HIS A 56 -22.57 -8.26 20.86
C HIS A 56 -22.77 -9.77 21.04
N LEU A 57 -22.31 -10.58 20.07
CA LEU A 57 -22.42 -12.04 20.10
C LEU A 57 -21.58 -12.67 21.22
N ILE A 58 -20.34 -12.19 21.40
CA ILE A 58 -19.40 -12.78 22.36
C ILE A 58 -19.53 -12.23 23.79
N ARG A 59 -20.45 -11.28 24.06
CA ARG A 59 -20.55 -10.56 25.34
C ARG A 59 -20.75 -11.43 26.60
N LYS A 60 -21.17 -12.69 26.44
CA LYS A 60 -21.38 -13.65 27.54
C LYS A 60 -20.29 -14.74 27.61
N LEU A 61 -19.32 -14.72 26.70
CA LEU A 61 -18.25 -15.71 26.65
C LEU A 61 -17.15 -15.37 27.66
N SER A 62 -16.31 -16.37 27.96
CA SER A 62 -15.12 -16.16 28.78
C SER A 62 -14.12 -15.23 28.08
N PRO A 63 -13.28 -14.49 28.82
CA PRO A 63 -12.31 -13.56 28.22
C PRO A 63 -11.36 -14.20 27.20
N LEU A 64 -10.95 -15.46 27.43
CA LEU A 64 -10.12 -16.22 26.50
C LEU A 64 -10.84 -16.47 25.16
N CYS A 65 -12.09 -16.95 25.20
CA CYS A 65 -12.89 -17.15 24.01
C CYS A 65 -13.16 -15.82 23.29
N CYS A 66 -13.40 -14.74 24.03
CA CYS A 66 -13.55 -13.41 23.45
C CYS A 66 -12.30 -12.98 22.67
N ALA A 67 -11.10 -13.16 23.23
CA ALA A 67 -9.86 -12.81 22.56
C ALA A 67 -9.65 -13.63 21.27
N LEU A 68 -9.89 -14.95 21.33
CA LEU A 68 -9.76 -15.85 20.19
C LEU A 68 -10.70 -15.50 19.01
N ILE A 69 -11.83 -14.84 19.27
CA ILE A 69 -12.77 -14.38 18.24
C ILE A 69 -12.47 -12.95 17.81
N LEU A 70 -12.08 -12.08 18.75
CA LEU A 70 -11.85 -10.66 18.46
C LEU A 70 -10.60 -10.43 17.62
N VAL A 71 -9.51 -11.17 17.87
CA VAL A 71 -8.27 -11.07 17.07
C VAL A 71 -8.53 -11.33 15.57
N PRO A 72 -9.11 -12.47 15.15
CA PRO A 72 -9.40 -12.70 13.74
C PRO A 72 -10.42 -11.71 13.18
N THR A 73 -11.33 -11.18 14.00
CA THR A 73 -12.26 -10.12 13.57
C THR A 73 -11.53 -8.83 13.23
N ILE A 74 -10.54 -8.43 14.05
CA ILE A 74 -9.70 -7.26 13.78
C ILE A 74 -8.87 -7.50 12.51
N LEU A 75 -8.25 -8.67 12.36
CA LEU A 75 -7.51 -9.02 11.15
C LEU A 75 -8.41 -8.99 9.90
N LEU A 76 -9.64 -9.49 10.01
CA LEU A 76 -10.63 -9.42 8.94
C LEU A 76 -11.02 -7.97 8.61
N SER A 77 -11.15 -7.08 9.61
CA SER A 77 -11.42 -5.65 9.36
C SER A 77 -10.24 -4.95 8.65
N ILE A 78 -9.00 -5.30 9.00
CA ILE A 78 -7.80 -4.82 8.31
C ILE A 78 -7.82 -5.31 6.86
N TRP A 79 -8.12 -6.59 6.65
CA TRP A 79 -8.22 -7.18 5.31
C TRP A 79 -9.31 -6.52 4.46
N ASN A 80 -10.51 -6.30 5.02
CA ASN A 80 -11.58 -5.56 4.38
C ASN A 80 -11.13 -4.15 3.99
N THR A 81 -10.39 -3.49 4.89
CA THR A 81 -9.86 -2.13 4.64
C THR A 81 -8.96 -2.12 3.42
N ILE A 82 -8.04 -3.09 3.30
CA ILE A 82 -7.13 -3.22 2.16
C ILE A 82 -7.89 -3.57 0.88
N LEU A 83 -8.85 -4.51 0.96
CA LEU A 83 -9.56 -5.03 -0.20
C LEU A 83 -10.50 -4.01 -0.83
N PHE A 84 -11.21 -3.24 0.00
CA PHE A 84 -12.18 -2.23 -0.43
C PHE A 84 -11.59 -0.82 -0.50
N TYR A 85 -10.28 -0.67 -0.30
CA TYR A 85 -9.61 0.60 -0.51
C TYR A 85 -9.72 1.01 -1.99
N PRO A 86 -10.22 2.21 -2.30
CA PRO A 86 -10.44 2.61 -3.68
C PRO A 86 -9.09 2.82 -4.39
N GLN A 87 -9.02 2.40 -5.65
CA GLN A 87 -7.93 2.69 -6.57
C GLN A 87 -8.57 3.02 -7.92
N GLU A 88 -8.67 4.31 -8.26
CA GLU A 88 -9.42 4.77 -9.45
C GLU A 88 -8.62 4.54 -10.74
N PHE A 89 -7.32 4.84 -10.69
CA PHE A 89 -6.43 4.79 -11.85
C PHE A 89 -5.37 3.68 -11.75
N SER A 90 -5.40 2.92 -10.67
CA SER A 90 -4.42 1.87 -10.39
C SER A 90 -5.10 0.54 -10.10
N PRO A 91 -4.39 -0.60 -10.22
CA PRO A 91 -4.89 -1.90 -9.77
C PRO A 91 -5.26 -1.89 -8.28
N SER A 92 -6.03 -2.88 -7.83
CA SER A 92 -6.31 -3.03 -6.39
C SER A 92 -5.01 -3.22 -5.58
N ILE A 93 -5.03 -2.82 -4.31
CA ILE A 93 -3.86 -2.92 -3.41
C ILE A 93 -3.25 -4.33 -3.38
N PRO A 94 -4.03 -5.43 -3.23
CA PRO A 94 -3.46 -6.78 -3.26
C PRO A 94 -2.75 -7.11 -4.58
N LYS A 95 -3.21 -6.53 -5.68
CA LYS A 95 -2.64 -6.74 -7.01
C LYS A 95 -1.31 -5.99 -7.18
N GLN A 96 -1.23 -4.74 -6.70
CA GLN A 96 0.02 -3.97 -6.65
C GLN A 96 1.07 -4.66 -5.75
N ILE A 97 0.65 -5.14 -4.58
CA ILE A 97 1.52 -5.93 -3.68
C ILE A 97 2.04 -7.19 -4.39
N LYS A 98 1.17 -7.91 -5.11
CA LYS A 98 1.57 -9.09 -5.89
C LYS A 98 2.61 -8.73 -6.96
N TYR A 99 2.45 -7.60 -7.64
CA TYR A 99 3.42 -7.13 -8.63
C TYR A 99 4.75 -6.75 -8.00
N SER A 100 4.72 -6.06 -6.87
CA SER A 100 5.92 -5.72 -6.10
C SER A 100 6.70 -6.97 -5.70
N ILE A 101 6.01 -7.97 -5.12
CA ILE A 101 6.62 -9.26 -4.74
C ILE A 101 7.18 -9.97 -5.98
N SER A 102 6.42 -10.03 -7.08
CA SER A 102 6.86 -10.67 -8.31
C SER A 102 8.10 -10.02 -8.89
N ALA A 103 8.18 -8.68 -8.90
CA ALA A 103 9.32 -7.93 -9.41
C ALA A 103 10.57 -8.17 -8.56
N ILE A 104 10.43 -8.23 -7.24
CA ILE A 104 11.54 -8.52 -6.31
C ILE A 104 11.99 -9.98 -6.43
N GLN A 105 11.07 -10.94 -6.54
CA GLN A 105 11.42 -12.36 -6.67
C GLN A 105 12.19 -12.67 -7.95
N HIS A 106 11.88 -11.98 -9.04
CA HIS A 106 12.54 -12.14 -10.34
C HIS A 106 13.61 -11.05 -10.56
N TYR A 107 14.25 -10.58 -9.47
CA TYR A 107 15.27 -9.52 -9.52
C TYR A 107 16.40 -9.85 -10.52
N ASP A 108 16.87 -11.10 -10.53
CA ASP A 108 17.97 -11.54 -11.39
C ASP A 108 17.60 -11.56 -12.87
N ASP A 109 16.32 -11.79 -13.18
CA ASP A 109 15.80 -11.87 -14.56
C ASP A 109 15.60 -10.48 -15.20
N LEU A 110 15.60 -9.42 -14.40
CA LEU A 110 15.42 -8.05 -14.90
C LEU A 110 16.63 -7.61 -15.74
N THR A 111 16.33 -6.96 -16.86
CA THR A 111 17.26 -6.48 -17.87
C THR A 111 17.37 -4.94 -17.83
N LEU A 112 18.36 -4.40 -18.54
CA LEU A 112 18.52 -2.95 -18.67
C LEU A 112 17.30 -2.29 -19.35
N ALA A 113 16.66 -3.01 -20.29
CA ALA A 113 15.48 -2.53 -21.00
C ALA A 113 14.25 -2.37 -20.09
N ASP A 114 14.19 -3.09 -18.96
CA ASP A 114 13.09 -2.97 -18.00
C ASP A 114 13.05 -1.61 -17.30
N TRP A 115 14.17 -0.86 -17.30
CA TRP A 115 14.18 0.53 -16.82
C TRP A 115 14.33 1.56 -17.96
N GLU A 116 15.23 1.35 -18.92
CA GLU A 116 15.48 2.31 -20.02
C GLU A 116 14.30 2.39 -21.00
N GLY A 117 13.69 1.25 -21.30
CA GLY A 117 12.59 1.14 -22.26
C GLY A 117 11.21 1.26 -21.63
N TYR A 118 11.12 1.48 -20.31
CA TYR A 118 9.84 1.66 -19.65
C TYR A 118 9.16 2.89 -20.25
N THR A 119 7.88 2.78 -20.56
CA THR A 119 7.04 3.93 -20.88
C THR A 119 5.92 3.91 -19.87
N TYR A 120 5.66 5.04 -19.23
CA TYR A 120 4.54 5.15 -18.31
C TYR A 120 3.27 4.66 -19.01
N SER A 121 2.75 3.55 -18.48
CA SER A 121 1.47 3.02 -18.88
C SER A 121 0.68 2.93 -17.59
N PRO A 122 -0.58 3.40 -17.55
CA PRO A 122 -1.50 3.17 -16.43
C PRO A 122 -1.88 1.67 -16.33
N SER A 123 -1.02 0.76 -16.79
CA SER A 123 -1.31 -0.63 -17.02
C SER A 123 -1.34 -1.44 -15.74
N ARG A 124 -2.30 -2.36 -15.75
CA ARG A 124 -2.54 -3.36 -14.72
C ARG A 124 -1.57 -4.53 -14.81
N SER A 125 -0.31 -4.33 -15.20
CA SER A 125 0.62 -5.42 -15.56
C SER A 125 1.88 -5.51 -14.69
N GLY A 126 2.02 -4.67 -13.66
CA GLY A 126 3.19 -4.71 -12.76
C GLY A 126 4.47 -4.12 -13.35
N ALA A 127 4.34 -3.35 -14.44
CA ALA A 127 5.49 -2.83 -15.17
C ALA A 127 6.22 -1.71 -14.41
N SER A 128 5.48 -0.89 -13.65
CA SER A 128 6.08 0.15 -12.81
C SER A 128 6.88 -0.45 -11.65
N GLU A 129 6.39 -1.53 -11.03
CA GLU A 129 7.13 -2.24 -9.99
C GLU A 129 8.41 -2.87 -10.56
N ARG A 130 8.34 -3.48 -11.76
CA ARG A 130 9.54 -3.99 -12.47
C ARG A 130 10.53 -2.87 -12.81
N TYR A 131 10.04 -1.72 -13.28
CA TYR A 131 10.85 -0.54 -13.56
C TYR A 131 11.64 -0.11 -12.31
N VAL A 132 10.99 -0.01 -11.15
CA VAL A 132 11.66 0.43 -9.92
C VAL A 132 12.70 -0.55 -9.44
N VAL A 133 12.41 -1.85 -9.50
CA VAL A 133 13.39 -2.89 -9.13
C VAL A 133 14.56 -2.91 -10.12
N ALA A 134 14.31 -2.74 -11.42
CA ALA A 134 15.35 -2.64 -12.45
C ALA A 134 16.20 -1.37 -12.28
N LEU A 135 15.57 -0.23 -11.99
CA LEU A 135 16.23 1.03 -11.67
C LEU A 135 17.14 0.88 -10.44
N TYR A 136 16.70 0.16 -9.41
CA TYR A 136 17.53 -0.17 -8.26
C TYR A 136 18.74 -1.03 -8.65
N LYS A 137 18.51 -2.10 -9.42
CA LYS A 137 19.55 -3.04 -9.88
C LYS A 137 20.62 -2.35 -10.71
N TYR A 138 20.22 -1.46 -11.60
CA TYR A 138 21.10 -0.75 -12.52
C TYR A 138 21.38 0.70 -12.10
N LYS A 139 21.15 1.06 -10.83
CA LYS A 139 21.32 2.44 -10.30
C LYS A 139 22.65 3.08 -10.70
N HIS A 140 23.74 2.33 -10.72
CA HIS A 140 25.08 2.83 -11.09
C HIS A 140 25.26 3.15 -12.58
N ARG A 141 24.33 2.73 -13.45
CA ARG A 141 24.34 3.00 -14.90
C ARG A 141 23.43 4.15 -15.30
N VAL A 142 22.67 4.72 -14.36
CA VAL A 142 21.75 5.81 -14.63
C VAL A 142 22.54 7.08 -14.96
N PRO A 143 22.28 7.73 -16.10
CA PRO A 143 22.94 8.99 -16.43
C PRO A 143 22.43 10.10 -15.49
N LEU A 144 23.37 10.77 -14.82
CA LEU A 144 23.10 11.83 -13.84
C LEU A 144 23.25 13.23 -14.44
N ASP A 145 23.43 13.32 -15.75
CA ASP A 145 23.57 14.55 -16.53
C ASP A 145 22.23 15.28 -16.74
N GLY A 146 21.14 14.72 -16.22
CA GLY A 146 19.80 15.26 -16.33
C GLY A 146 19.05 14.87 -17.60
N THR A 147 19.55 13.88 -18.36
CA THR A 147 18.88 13.36 -19.56
C THR A 147 17.85 12.26 -19.26
N ALA A 148 17.96 11.59 -18.11
CA ALA A 148 17.00 10.57 -17.66
C ALA A 148 15.92 11.16 -16.74
N TYR A 149 14.68 10.68 -16.89
CA TYR A 149 13.52 11.10 -16.13
C TYR A 149 12.86 9.90 -15.44
N PHE A 150 12.24 10.13 -14.27
CA PHE A 150 11.48 9.08 -13.58
C PHE A 150 10.31 8.61 -14.43
N TYR A 151 10.09 7.29 -14.43
CA TYR A 151 9.02 6.63 -15.19
C TYR A 151 9.08 6.89 -16.72
N ASN A 152 10.19 7.45 -17.21
CA ASN A 152 10.35 7.97 -18.58
C ASN A 152 9.18 8.87 -19.02
N ASP A 153 8.58 9.57 -18.05
CA ASP A 153 7.47 10.46 -18.27
C ASP A 153 7.98 11.91 -18.23
N THR A 154 8.06 12.50 -19.42
CA THR A 154 8.47 13.90 -19.57
C THR A 154 7.32 14.89 -19.39
N ASP A 155 6.07 14.44 -19.30
CA ASP A 155 4.94 15.35 -19.07
C ASP A 155 4.79 15.65 -17.57
N TYR A 156 4.85 14.61 -16.73
CA TYR A 156 4.69 14.74 -15.28
C TYR A 156 6.01 15.00 -14.55
N HIS A 157 7.14 14.48 -15.05
CA HIS A 157 8.46 14.64 -14.40
C HIS A 157 9.45 15.54 -15.17
N LYS A 158 9.02 16.33 -16.17
CA LYS A 158 9.88 17.28 -16.93
C LYS A 158 10.83 18.13 -16.10
N ASP A 159 10.39 18.56 -14.91
CA ASP A 159 11.15 19.49 -14.08
C ASP A 159 12.06 18.75 -13.07
N HIS A 160 11.99 17.42 -13.04
CA HIS A 160 12.65 16.53 -12.08
C HIS A 160 13.46 15.42 -12.77
N PRO A 161 14.49 15.76 -13.58
CA PRO A 161 15.39 14.75 -14.12
C PRO A 161 16.25 14.12 -13.00
N ILE A 162 16.71 12.89 -13.24
CA ILE A 162 17.55 12.16 -12.30
C ILE A 162 18.95 12.80 -12.28
N ARG A 163 19.29 13.48 -11.18
CA ARG A 163 20.59 14.16 -10.99
C ARG A 163 21.46 13.56 -9.90
N SER A 164 20.90 12.67 -9.08
CA SER A 164 21.59 12.08 -7.94
C SER A 164 20.99 10.73 -7.58
N LEU A 165 21.85 9.74 -7.34
CA LEU A 165 21.42 8.42 -6.86
C LEU A 165 20.75 8.50 -5.48
N ASN A 166 21.19 9.43 -4.63
CA ASN A 166 20.61 9.62 -3.30
C ASN A 166 19.25 10.31 -3.35
N GLY A 167 18.94 11.02 -4.43
CA GLY A 167 17.65 11.69 -4.65
C GLY A 167 16.59 10.78 -5.26
N ILE A 168 16.98 9.64 -5.85
CA ILE A 168 16.03 8.70 -6.47
C ILE A 168 14.87 8.33 -5.53
N PRO A 169 15.09 7.91 -4.27
CA PRO A 169 14.00 7.40 -3.44
C PRO A 169 12.92 8.42 -3.13
N SER A 170 13.26 9.71 -3.02
CA SER A 170 12.28 10.76 -2.68
C SER A 170 11.39 11.16 -3.85
N GLU A 171 11.84 10.90 -5.07
CA GLU A 171 11.13 11.27 -6.31
C GLU A 171 10.25 10.12 -6.84
N LEU A 172 10.41 8.89 -6.32
CA LEU A 172 9.54 7.77 -6.64
C LEU A 172 8.15 7.94 -6.00
N GLU A 173 7.13 7.33 -6.58
CA GLU A 173 5.79 7.27 -5.98
C GLU A 173 5.85 6.55 -4.61
N PRO A 174 5.00 6.89 -3.62
CA PRO A 174 5.14 6.41 -2.24
C PRO A 174 5.28 4.88 -2.08
N HIS A 175 4.46 4.07 -2.77
CA HIS A 175 4.60 2.62 -2.74
C HIS A 175 5.92 2.13 -3.36
N HIS A 176 6.42 2.81 -4.39
CA HIS A 176 7.71 2.53 -5.01
C HIS A 176 8.89 2.92 -4.10
N GLN A 177 8.75 3.99 -3.30
CA GLN A 177 9.72 4.33 -2.25
C GLN A 177 9.86 3.18 -1.25
N PHE A 178 8.75 2.55 -0.89
CA PHE A 178 8.76 1.39 0.00
C PHE A 178 9.48 0.18 -0.61
N ILE A 179 9.27 -0.11 -1.91
CA ILE A 179 10.02 -1.15 -2.63
C ILE A 179 11.53 -0.85 -2.60
N TRP A 180 11.91 0.40 -2.88
CA TRP A 180 13.31 0.82 -2.85
C TRP A 180 13.94 0.62 -1.46
N TRP A 181 13.23 1.05 -0.42
CA TRP A 181 13.66 0.86 0.97
C TRP A 181 13.85 -0.61 1.31
N LEU A 182 12.93 -1.48 0.86
CA LEU A 182 12.99 -2.92 1.07
C LEU A 182 14.23 -3.53 0.41
N LEU A 183 14.48 -3.22 -0.86
CA LEU A 183 15.67 -3.69 -1.59
C LEU A 183 16.96 -3.26 -0.87
N LYS A 184 17.03 -2.01 -0.41
CA LYS A 184 18.17 -1.48 0.36
C LYS A 184 18.38 -2.20 1.68
N ALA A 185 17.32 -2.62 2.35
CA ALA A 185 17.42 -3.37 3.60
C ALA A 185 17.99 -4.79 3.39
N TYR A 186 17.75 -5.40 2.22
CA TYR A 186 18.20 -6.76 1.88
C TYR A 186 19.56 -6.82 1.18
N GLU A 187 20.12 -5.70 0.71
CA GLU A 187 21.46 -5.61 0.08
C GLU A 187 22.64 -5.74 1.10
N LYS A 188 22.41 -6.38 2.26
CA LYS A 188 23.43 -6.62 3.30
C LYS A 188 24.23 -7.89 3.06
#